data_AF-A0A0G4KGD5-F1
#
_entry.id   AF-A0A0G4KGD5-F1
#
_cell.length_a   1.000
_cell.length_b   1.000
_cell.length_c   1.000
_cell.angle_alpha   90.00
_cell.angle_beta   90.00
_cell.angle_gamma   90.00
#
_symmetry.space_group_name_H-M   'P 1'
#
loop_
_entity.id
_entity.type
_entity.pdbx_description
1 polymer ?
#
loop_
_entity_poly.entity_id
_entity_poly.type
_entity_poly.pdbx_seq_one_letter_code
_entity_poly.pdbx_strand_id
1 'polypeptide(L)'
;MLSLYDMFGHCLGHSRKETGLIDMAHLLSRNTSVSLSDKEADSDAWIQSFSGRLCDPPDMYTHWWKGPLRKKICTMVEPYYAVADELPMKKMYNHKYLPDIDGNSFSGRYRAFLLSSSMPLKSTIYAEWHDDRLVPWVHFVPFDNTYVDLYGIMDYFLRGRDAAAEGIAADGKRWAETVLRREDMRLYVWRLLLEYARVMDDNRDRLAFVQDWID
;
A
#
# COMPACT_ATOMS: atom_id res chain seq x y z
N MET A 1 -11.30 -47.22 -5.04
CA MET A 1 -9.91 -46.77 -4.80
C MET A 1 -9.23 -46.72 -6.16
N LEU A 2 -9.30 -45.57 -6.82
CA LEU A 2 -8.58 -45.30 -8.07
C LEU A 2 -7.62 -44.16 -7.74
N SER A 3 -6.34 -44.42 -7.92
CA SER A 3 -5.25 -43.51 -7.56
C SER A 3 -5.30 -42.26 -8.43
N LEU A 4 -5.18 -41.09 -7.81
CA LEU A 4 -5.11 -39.76 -8.41
C LEU A 4 -3.95 -39.57 -9.42
N TYR A 5 -3.10 -40.59 -9.59
CA TYR A 5 -1.94 -40.57 -10.47
C TYR A 5 -2.29 -40.77 -11.97
N ASP A 6 -3.39 -41.45 -12.29
CA ASP A 6 -3.73 -41.80 -13.68
C ASP A 6 -4.59 -40.75 -14.41
N MET A 7 -5.09 -39.71 -13.73
CA MET A 7 -5.96 -38.71 -14.35
C MET A 7 -5.23 -37.45 -14.86
N PHE A 8 -3.96 -37.28 -14.52
CA PHE A 8 -3.15 -36.09 -14.87
C PHE A 8 -1.83 -36.42 -15.57
N GLY A 9 -1.63 -37.68 -15.97
CA GLY A 9 -0.46 -38.11 -16.74
C GLY A 9 -0.69 -37.91 -18.24
N HIS A 10 -0.38 -36.73 -18.75
CA HIS A 10 0.10 -36.44 -20.12
C HIS A 10 -0.35 -35.03 -20.56
N CYS A 11 0.41 -34.02 -20.15
CA CYS A 11 0.83 -32.94 -21.04
C CYS A 11 1.77 -31.99 -20.29
N LEU A 12 2.97 -31.80 -20.86
CA LEU A 12 3.91 -30.71 -20.62
C LEU A 12 4.80 -30.83 -19.37
N GLY A 13 5.96 -31.44 -19.60
CA GLY A 13 7.17 -31.15 -18.85
C GLY A 13 7.66 -29.73 -19.17
N HIS A 14 7.53 -28.84 -18.19
CA HIS A 14 8.41 -27.69 -18.04
C HIS A 14 8.44 -27.28 -16.55
N SER A 15 9.63 -26.98 -16.07
CA SER A 15 9.94 -26.61 -14.69
C SER A 15 8.94 -25.57 -14.14
N ARG A 16 8.17 -25.96 -13.13
CA ARG A 16 7.26 -25.08 -12.38
C ARG A 16 8.12 -24.15 -11.51
N LYS A 17 8.66 -23.08 -12.11
CA LYS A 17 9.06 -21.88 -11.36
C LYS A 17 7.78 -21.13 -11.01
N GLU A 18 7.62 -20.74 -9.76
CA GLU A 18 6.43 -20.09 -9.22
C GLU A 18 6.10 -18.79 -9.98
N THR A 19 5.08 -18.86 -10.85
CA THR A 19 4.60 -17.75 -11.69
C THR A 19 3.60 -16.83 -10.99
N GLY A 20 3.44 -16.93 -9.66
CA GLY A 20 2.31 -16.35 -8.94
C GLY A 20 2.22 -14.81 -8.96
N LEU A 21 3.33 -14.10 -8.72
CA LEU A 21 3.29 -12.63 -8.56
C LEU A 21 3.36 -11.86 -9.89
N ILE A 22 4.12 -12.39 -10.87
CA ILE A 22 4.30 -11.77 -12.19
C ILE A 22 3.01 -11.88 -13.01
N ASP A 23 2.32 -13.02 -12.97
CA ASP A 23 1.02 -13.18 -13.62
C ASP A 23 -0.04 -12.25 -12.99
N MET A 24 0.02 -12.01 -11.67
CA MET A 24 -0.87 -11.05 -11.01
C MET A 24 -0.62 -9.62 -11.51
N ALA A 25 0.64 -9.17 -11.60
CA ALA A 25 0.97 -7.85 -12.16
C ALA A 25 0.43 -7.69 -13.60
N HIS A 26 0.46 -8.75 -14.41
CA HIS A 26 -0.12 -8.75 -15.75
C HIS A 26 -1.67 -8.74 -15.76
N LEU A 27 -2.32 -9.41 -14.80
CA LEU A 27 -3.78 -9.40 -14.64
C LEU A 27 -4.31 -8.03 -14.21
N LEU A 28 -3.54 -7.31 -13.39
CA LEU A 28 -3.89 -5.95 -12.96
C LEU A 28 -3.93 -4.97 -14.14
N SER A 29 -3.19 -5.20 -15.23
CA SER A 29 -2.89 -4.23 -16.29
C SER A 29 -3.95 -4.01 -17.37
N ARG A 30 -5.03 -4.80 -17.40
CA ARG A 30 -5.98 -4.80 -18.51
C ARG A 30 -7.20 -3.90 -18.24
N ASN A 31 -7.02 -2.58 -18.36
CA ASN A 31 -7.92 -1.60 -19.02
C ASN A 31 -7.71 -0.16 -18.50
N THR A 32 -7.22 0.71 -19.40
CA THR A 32 -7.01 2.16 -19.25
C THR A 32 -8.34 2.93 -19.19
N SER A 33 -8.49 4.10 -18.58
CA SER A 33 -7.71 5.34 -18.75
C SER A 33 -8.13 6.39 -17.70
N VAL A 34 -7.23 7.31 -17.31
CA VAL A 34 -7.45 8.76 -17.05
C VAL A 34 -6.17 9.39 -16.49
N SER A 35 -5.84 10.61 -16.92
CA SER A 35 -4.59 11.32 -16.64
C SER A 35 -4.71 12.36 -15.52
N LEU A 36 -3.78 12.36 -14.55
CA LEU A 36 -3.50 13.50 -13.66
C LEU A 36 -1.99 13.74 -13.48
N SER A 37 -1.65 14.96 -13.07
CA SER A 37 -0.42 15.71 -13.36
C SER A 37 0.85 15.32 -12.59
N ASP A 38 1.99 15.58 -13.24
CA ASP A 38 3.32 15.00 -13.04
C ASP A 38 4.17 15.59 -11.88
N LYS A 39 3.60 15.88 -10.69
CA LYS A 39 4.32 16.62 -9.63
C LYS A 39 4.79 15.83 -8.40
N GLU A 40 4.63 14.51 -8.36
CA GLU A 40 4.83 13.69 -7.15
C GLU A 40 5.94 12.64 -7.32
N ALA A 41 6.99 12.97 -8.09
CA ALA A 41 8.05 12.02 -8.51
C ALA A 41 9.38 12.12 -7.72
N ASP A 42 9.48 13.02 -6.73
CA ASP A 42 10.76 13.32 -6.03
C ASP A 42 10.95 12.53 -4.72
N SER A 43 9.85 12.11 -4.07
CA SER A 43 9.90 11.32 -2.82
C SER A 43 10.38 9.89 -3.01
N ASP A 44 10.25 9.34 -4.22
CA ASP A 44 10.47 7.92 -4.51
C ASP A 44 11.96 7.57 -4.59
N ALA A 45 12.81 8.52 -5.01
CA ALA A 45 14.25 8.29 -5.17
C ALA A 45 14.97 8.06 -3.83
N TRP A 46 14.54 8.73 -2.76
CA TRP A 46 15.15 8.57 -1.43
C TRP A 46 14.78 7.23 -0.80
N ILE A 47 13.51 6.81 -0.93
CA ILE A 47 12.98 5.54 -0.37
C ILE A 47 13.73 4.33 -0.96
N GLN A 48 13.99 4.34 -2.27
CA GLN A 48 14.74 3.28 -2.94
C GLN A 48 16.21 3.18 -2.49
N SER A 49 16.84 4.32 -2.18
CA SER A 49 18.22 4.32 -1.65
C SER A 49 18.30 3.69 -0.26
N PHE A 50 17.23 3.78 0.52
CA PHE A 50 17.17 3.27 1.89
C PHE A 50 16.93 1.76 1.93
N SER A 51 16.01 1.24 1.12
CA SER A 51 15.66 -0.19 1.11
C SER A 51 16.83 -1.10 0.71
N GLY A 52 17.65 -0.69 -0.27
CA GLY A 52 18.83 -1.47 -0.69
C GLY A 52 19.91 -1.63 0.39
N ARG A 53 19.96 -0.72 1.39
CA ARG A 53 20.99 -0.74 2.45
C ARG A 53 20.67 -1.67 3.61
N LEU A 54 19.40 -2.04 3.81
CA LEU A 54 18.96 -2.82 4.96
C LEU A 54 19.13 -4.33 4.79
N CYS A 55 19.18 -4.80 3.54
CA CYS A 55 18.95 -6.20 3.24
C CYS A 55 20.23 -7.06 3.23
N ASP A 56 21.41 -6.45 3.08
CA ASP A 56 22.70 -7.15 3.17
C ASP A 56 23.45 -6.64 4.44
N PRO A 57 23.49 -7.44 5.53
CA PRO A 57 24.08 -7.04 6.82
C PRO A 57 25.50 -6.44 6.81
N PRO A 58 26.41 -6.81 5.89
CA PRO A 58 27.76 -6.21 5.82
C PRO A 58 27.74 -4.72 5.43
N ASP A 59 26.71 -4.26 4.70
CA ASP A 59 26.66 -2.92 4.14
C ASP A 59 25.99 -1.91 5.09
N MET A 60 25.23 -2.38 6.09
CA MET A 60 24.55 -1.51 7.07
C MET A 60 25.55 -0.81 8.02
N TYR A 61 26.71 -1.41 8.29
CA TYR A 61 27.69 -0.88 9.24
C TYR A 61 28.97 -0.35 8.61
N THR A 62 29.26 -0.64 7.33
CA THR A 62 30.59 -0.34 6.79
C THR A 62 30.69 0.98 6.04
N HIS A 63 29.79 1.38 5.13
CA HIS A 63 30.09 2.56 4.30
C HIS A 63 28.85 3.29 3.73
N TRP A 64 28.19 4.13 4.53
CA TRP A 64 27.13 5.03 4.01
C TRP A 64 27.70 6.18 3.15
N TRP A 65 29.01 6.45 3.23
CA TRP A 65 29.69 7.58 2.58
C TRP A 65 30.72 7.18 1.52
N LYS A 66 30.93 5.89 1.22
CA LYS A 66 31.88 5.46 0.19
C LYS A 66 31.17 4.90 -1.05
N GLY A 67 31.17 5.69 -2.12
CA GLY A 67 31.08 5.21 -3.51
C GLY A 67 29.70 4.67 -3.97
N PRO A 68 29.54 4.42 -5.28
CA PRO A 68 28.25 4.05 -5.85
C PRO A 68 27.88 2.61 -5.47
N LEU A 69 26.69 2.46 -4.87
CA LEU A 69 26.08 1.19 -4.47
C LEU A 69 25.99 0.23 -5.67
N ARG A 70 26.56 -0.97 -5.55
CA ARG A 70 26.83 -1.84 -6.70
C ARG A 70 25.80 -2.96 -6.94
N LYS A 71 24.80 -3.15 -6.07
CA LYS A 71 23.67 -4.04 -6.35
C LYS A 71 22.35 -3.40 -5.89
N LYS A 72 21.37 -3.38 -6.79
CA LYS A 72 19.99 -2.91 -6.54
C LYS A 72 19.11 -3.99 -5.87
N ILE A 73 19.66 -5.17 -5.58
CA ILE A 73 18.92 -6.31 -5.06
C ILE A 73 19.70 -7.00 -3.94
N CYS A 74 18.96 -7.47 -2.93
CA CYS A 74 19.51 -8.21 -1.80
C CYS A 74 19.89 -9.63 -2.18
N THR A 75 21.04 -10.07 -1.68
CA THR A 75 21.62 -11.39 -1.97
C THR A 75 20.70 -12.54 -1.54
N MET A 76 19.92 -12.36 -0.47
CA MET A 76 19.00 -13.38 0.05
C MET A 76 17.80 -13.64 -0.88
N VAL A 77 17.29 -12.60 -1.56
CA VAL A 77 16.08 -12.65 -2.38
C VAL A 77 16.37 -12.71 -3.88
N GLU A 78 17.61 -12.44 -4.29
CA GLU A 78 18.10 -12.52 -5.68
C GLU A 78 17.75 -13.85 -6.40
N PRO A 79 17.76 -15.03 -5.75
CA PRO A 79 17.37 -16.27 -6.42
C PRO A 79 15.87 -16.41 -6.71
N TYR A 80 15.03 -15.71 -5.94
CA TYR A 80 13.58 -15.85 -5.96
C TYR A 80 12.89 -14.71 -6.73
N TYR A 81 13.49 -13.52 -6.74
CA TYR A 81 12.90 -12.31 -7.32
C TYR A 81 13.86 -11.62 -8.29
N ALA A 82 13.30 -11.05 -9.35
CA ALA A 82 14.00 -10.19 -10.27
C ALA A 82 13.66 -8.71 -10.00
N VAL A 83 14.63 -7.81 -10.19
CA VAL A 83 14.37 -6.37 -10.15
C VAL A 83 13.52 -5.99 -11.36
N ALA A 84 12.32 -5.46 -11.11
CA ALA A 84 11.47 -4.89 -12.13
C ALA A 84 11.79 -3.40 -12.34
N ASP A 85 11.49 -2.89 -13.53
CA ASP A 85 11.54 -1.46 -13.79
C ASP A 85 10.47 -0.70 -12.99
N GLU A 86 10.81 0.51 -12.57
CA GLU A 86 9.88 1.38 -11.86
C GLU A 86 8.68 1.73 -12.74
N LEU A 87 7.47 1.60 -12.17
CA LEU A 87 6.24 1.95 -12.85
C LEU A 87 5.74 3.30 -12.32
N PRO A 88 5.70 4.37 -13.13
CA PRO A 88 5.17 5.65 -12.69
C PRO A 88 3.72 5.51 -12.21
N MET A 89 3.35 6.23 -11.14
CA MET A 89 1.99 6.20 -10.55
C MET A 89 0.87 6.41 -11.60
N LYS A 90 1.10 7.30 -12.56
CA LYS A 90 0.18 7.56 -13.68
C LYS A 90 -0.12 6.31 -14.52
N LYS A 91 0.84 5.40 -14.66
CA LYS A 91 0.65 4.10 -15.33
C LYS A 91 0.01 3.07 -14.40
N MET A 92 0.27 3.15 -13.09
CA MET A 92 -0.40 2.27 -12.11
C MET A 92 -1.92 2.45 -12.18
N TYR A 93 -2.44 3.67 -12.30
CA TYR A 93 -3.90 3.92 -12.38
C TYR A 93 -4.62 3.30 -13.59
N ASN A 94 -3.89 2.78 -14.57
CA ASN A 94 -4.47 2.00 -15.66
C ASN A 94 -4.81 0.55 -15.26
N HIS A 95 -4.61 0.22 -13.98
CA HIS A 95 -4.83 -1.10 -13.43
C HIS A 95 -6.07 -1.11 -12.55
N LYS A 96 -6.92 -2.12 -12.66
CA LYS A 96 -8.20 -2.18 -11.93
C LYS A 96 -8.03 -2.33 -10.42
N TYR A 97 -7.05 -3.12 -10.00
CA TYR A 97 -6.76 -3.37 -8.59
C TYR A 97 -5.36 -2.88 -8.26
N LEU A 98 -5.24 -2.13 -7.17
CA LEU A 98 -3.98 -1.49 -6.77
C LEU A 98 -3.56 -2.02 -5.40
N PRO A 99 -2.57 -2.94 -5.34
CA PRO A 99 -2.02 -3.39 -4.07
C PRO A 99 -1.18 -2.30 -3.40
N ASP A 100 -1.64 -1.88 -2.23
CA ASP A 100 -0.98 -1.01 -1.28
C ASP A 100 -0.36 -1.88 -0.17
N ILE A 101 0.97 -1.86 -0.12
CA ILE A 101 1.79 -2.65 0.79
C ILE A 101 2.75 -1.69 1.48
N ASP A 102 2.90 -1.85 2.79
CA ASP A 102 3.85 -1.09 3.60
C ASP A 102 5.30 -1.28 3.13
N GLY A 103 6.09 -0.22 3.27
CA GLY A 103 7.53 -0.26 3.07
C GLY A 103 8.25 -0.34 4.42
N ASN A 104 9.30 0.48 4.57
CA ASN A 104 9.91 0.71 5.89
C ASN A 104 8.97 1.42 6.88
N SER A 105 7.88 1.99 6.36
CA SER A 105 6.82 2.66 7.09
C SER A 105 5.52 2.48 6.30
N PHE A 106 4.47 3.21 6.68
CA PHE A 106 3.22 3.29 5.94
C PHE A 106 3.45 3.64 4.46
N SER A 107 2.53 3.18 3.60
CA SER A 107 2.57 3.48 2.17
C SER A 107 2.06 4.89 1.86
N GLY A 108 2.95 5.77 1.43
CA GLY A 108 2.58 7.12 0.96
C GLY A 108 1.68 7.14 -0.29
N ARG A 109 1.54 6.00 -0.99
CA ARG A 109 0.74 5.88 -2.22
C ARG A 109 -0.75 5.68 -1.93
N TYR A 110 -1.11 5.26 -0.72
CA TYR A 110 -2.45 4.80 -0.39
C TYR A 110 -3.53 5.86 -0.66
N ARG A 111 -3.29 7.10 -0.24
CA ARG A 111 -4.21 8.23 -0.50
C ARG A 111 -4.40 8.48 -1.99
N ALA A 112 -3.35 8.33 -2.79
CA ALA A 112 -3.44 8.51 -4.24
C ALA A 112 -4.23 7.36 -4.90
N PHE A 113 -4.11 6.13 -4.39
CA PHE A 113 -4.93 5.00 -4.84
C PHE A 113 -6.41 5.19 -4.51
N LEU A 114 -6.76 5.67 -3.32
CA LEU A 114 -8.15 5.97 -2.97
C LEU A 114 -8.77 7.04 -3.87
N LEU A 115 -8.00 8.05 -4.29
CA LEU A 115 -8.47 9.10 -5.19
C LEU A 115 -8.51 8.67 -6.67
N SER A 116 -7.99 7.48 -6.98
CA SER A 116 -8.03 6.90 -8.32
C SER A 116 -9.38 6.25 -8.62
N SER A 117 -9.61 5.82 -9.87
CA SER A 117 -10.78 5.03 -10.26
C SER A 117 -10.57 3.51 -10.10
N SER A 118 -9.48 3.11 -9.44
CA SER A 118 -9.10 1.71 -9.25
C SER A 118 -9.40 1.28 -7.82
N MET A 119 -9.66 -0.01 -7.61
CA MET A 119 -9.94 -0.57 -6.28
C MET A 119 -8.63 -0.77 -5.50
N PRO A 120 -8.42 -0.07 -4.37
CA PRO A 120 -7.25 -0.29 -3.54
C PRO A 120 -7.39 -1.58 -2.73
N LEU A 121 -6.33 -2.39 -2.73
CA LEU A 121 -6.12 -3.50 -1.81
C LEU A 121 -5.13 -3.01 -0.76
N LYS A 122 -5.45 -3.07 0.53
CA LYS A 122 -4.54 -2.57 1.59
C LYS A 122 -4.06 -3.69 2.49
N SER A 123 -2.75 -3.79 2.63
CA SER A 123 -2.06 -4.62 3.64
C SER A 123 -1.17 -3.71 4.45
N THR A 124 -1.53 -3.48 5.71
CA THR A 124 -0.75 -2.63 6.60
C THR A 124 -0.67 -3.19 8.02
N ILE A 125 0.41 -2.88 8.72
CA ILE A 125 0.52 -3.01 10.19
C ILE A 125 0.49 -1.66 10.91
N TYR A 126 0.60 -0.55 10.16
CA TYR A 126 0.67 0.78 10.74
C TYR A 126 -0.72 1.35 10.98
N ALA A 127 -0.86 2.07 12.08
CA ALA A 127 -2.00 2.94 12.31
C ALA A 127 -1.73 4.30 11.67
N GLU A 128 -2.61 4.74 10.78
CA GLU A 128 -2.53 6.00 10.08
C GLU A 128 -3.63 6.96 10.53
N TRP A 129 -3.40 8.26 10.38
CA TRP A 129 -4.31 9.34 10.85
C TRP A 129 -5.73 9.28 10.25
N HIS A 130 -5.89 8.57 9.14
CA HIS A 130 -7.14 8.46 8.38
C HIS A 130 -7.91 7.16 8.61
N ASP A 131 -7.40 6.22 9.41
CA ASP A 131 -7.98 4.88 9.49
C ASP A 131 -9.41 4.88 10.03
N ASP A 132 -9.70 5.73 11.03
CA ASP A 132 -11.05 5.90 11.58
C ASP A 132 -12.07 6.43 10.56
N ARG A 133 -11.60 6.95 9.43
CA ARG A 133 -12.45 7.47 8.35
C ARG A 133 -12.71 6.41 7.29
N LEU A 134 -11.91 5.35 7.20
CA LEU A 134 -11.99 4.39 6.10
C LEU A 134 -12.53 3.05 6.60
N VAL A 135 -13.53 2.51 5.90
CA VAL A 135 -14.18 1.26 6.31
C VAL A 135 -13.77 0.16 5.34
N PRO A 136 -13.24 -0.98 5.84
CA PRO A 136 -12.88 -2.12 5.00
C PRO A 136 -14.14 -2.67 4.30
N TRP A 137 -13.96 -3.17 3.08
CA TRP A 137 -15.01 -3.67 2.17
C TRP A 137 -16.00 -2.62 1.67
N VAL A 138 -15.84 -1.35 2.08
CA VAL A 138 -16.62 -0.22 1.56
C VAL A 138 -15.73 0.70 0.75
N HIS A 139 -14.60 1.14 1.31
CA HIS A 139 -13.69 2.09 0.65
C HIS A 139 -12.44 1.42 0.05
N PHE A 140 -12.07 0.25 0.56
CA PHE A 140 -10.91 -0.53 0.12
C PHE A 140 -11.10 -1.99 0.53
N VAL A 141 -10.30 -2.89 -0.01
CA VAL A 141 -10.30 -4.30 0.39
C VAL A 141 -9.07 -4.61 1.24
N PRO A 142 -9.22 -5.01 2.51
CA PRO A 142 -8.10 -5.41 3.34
C PRO A 142 -7.57 -6.79 2.92
N PHE A 143 -6.27 -6.99 3.04
CA PHE A 143 -5.64 -8.31 2.90
C PHE A 143 -4.50 -8.50 3.91
N ASP A 144 -4.15 -9.75 4.18
CA ASP A 144 -3.18 -10.15 5.19
C ASP A 144 -1.73 -9.86 4.74
N ASN A 145 -0.86 -9.48 5.68
CA ASN A 145 0.55 -9.19 5.40
C ASN A 145 1.36 -10.44 4.97
N THR A 146 0.84 -11.64 5.20
CA THR A 146 1.38 -12.90 4.67
C THR A 146 0.96 -13.15 3.22
N TYR A 147 0.03 -12.37 2.68
CA TYR A 147 -0.52 -12.45 1.32
C TYR A 147 -1.24 -13.75 0.96
N VAL A 148 -1.57 -14.57 1.97
CA VAL A 148 -2.23 -15.87 1.76
C VAL A 148 -3.65 -15.71 1.21
N ASP A 149 -4.35 -14.66 1.62
CA ASP A 149 -5.72 -14.34 1.21
C ASP A 149 -5.82 -13.60 -0.13
N LEU A 150 -4.72 -13.02 -0.62
CA LEU A 150 -4.68 -12.27 -1.88
C LEU A 150 -5.23 -13.08 -3.05
N TYR A 151 -4.84 -14.35 -3.16
CA TYR A 151 -5.33 -15.23 -4.23
C TYR A 151 -6.85 -15.46 -4.16
N GLY A 152 -7.39 -15.60 -2.95
CA GLY A 152 -8.84 -15.78 -2.74
C GLY A 152 -9.61 -14.51 -3.07
N ILE A 153 -9.08 -13.35 -2.70
CA ILE A 153 -9.65 -12.04 -3.03
C ILE A 153 -9.66 -11.84 -4.55
N MET A 154 -8.54 -12.12 -5.23
CA MET A 154 -8.45 -11.99 -6.69
C MET A 154 -9.39 -12.97 -7.40
N ASP A 155 -9.47 -14.22 -6.95
CA ASP A 155 -10.40 -15.20 -7.51
C ASP A 155 -11.87 -14.76 -7.34
N TYR A 156 -12.22 -14.17 -6.18
CA TYR A 156 -13.56 -13.63 -5.92
C TYR A 156 -13.96 -12.54 -6.92
N PHE A 157 -13.09 -11.58 -7.20
CA PHE A 157 -13.39 -10.48 -8.11
C PHE A 157 -13.28 -10.86 -9.58
N LEU A 158 -12.26 -11.64 -9.96
CA LEU A 158 -12.04 -12.07 -11.35
C LEU A 158 -13.13 -13.02 -11.86
N ARG A 159 -13.83 -13.75 -10.98
CA ARG A 159 -14.98 -14.62 -11.34
C ARG A 159 -16.30 -13.86 -11.56
N GLY A 160 -16.22 -12.69 -12.19
CA GLY A 160 -17.40 -11.95 -12.65
C GLY A 160 -18.01 -11.00 -11.62
N ARG A 161 -17.26 -10.57 -10.60
CA ARG A 161 -17.72 -9.57 -9.61
C ARG A 161 -17.07 -8.20 -9.83
N ASP A 162 -16.81 -7.84 -11.08
CA ASP A 162 -16.20 -6.57 -11.48
C ASP A 162 -17.03 -5.36 -11.02
N ALA A 163 -18.36 -5.45 -11.09
CA ALA A 163 -19.26 -4.39 -10.60
C ALA A 163 -19.15 -4.15 -9.08
N ALA A 164 -18.83 -5.18 -8.29
CA ALA A 164 -18.60 -5.01 -6.86
C ALA A 164 -17.26 -4.30 -6.59
N ALA A 165 -16.22 -4.64 -7.37
CA ALA A 165 -14.94 -3.94 -7.30
C ALA A 165 -15.05 -2.47 -7.70
N GLU A 166 -15.80 -2.18 -8.77
CA GLU A 166 -16.11 -0.82 -9.22
C GLU A 166 -16.88 -0.04 -8.15
N GLY A 167 -17.87 -0.67 -7.49
CA GLY A 167 -18.60 -0.07 -6.37
C GLY A 167 -17.68 0.37 -5.24
N ILE A 168 -16.79 -0.52 -4.78
CA ILE A 168 -15.80 -0.22 -3.72
C ILE A 168 -14.86 0.91 -4.15
N ALA A 169 -14.35 0.88 -5.39
CA ALA A 169 -13.48 1.93 -5.91
C ALA A 169 -14.19 3.29 -5.96
N ALA A 170 -15.45 3.32 -6.43
CA ALA A 170 -16.23 4.54 -6.55
C ALA A 170 -16.64 5.11 -5.18
N ASP A 171 -17.04 4.25 -4.23
CA ASP A 171 -17.35 4.63 -2.85
C ASP A 171 -16.10 5.14 -2.12
N GLY A 172 -14.99 4.42 -2.23
CA GLY A 172 -13.70 4.82 -1.67
C GLY A 172 -13.24 6.18 -2.18
N LYS A 173 -13.33 6.41 -3.50
CA LYS A 173 -12.99 7.69 -4.12
C LYS A 173 -13.88 8.82 -3.64
N ARG A 174 -15.21 8.65 -3.77
CA ARG A 174 -16.18 9.66 -3.34
C ARG A 174 -15.98 10.04 -1.88
N TRP A 175 -15.73 9.06 -1.01
CA TRP A 175 -15.50 9.32 0.40
C TRP A 175 -14.16 10.00 0.64
N ALA A 176 -13.08 9.53 0.03
CA ALA A 176 -11.75 10.13 0.14
C ALA A 176 -11.72 11.61 -0.31
N GLU A 177 -12.47 11.96 -1.35
CA GLU A 177 -12.64 13.34 -1.80
C GLU A 177 -13.32 14.25 -0.75
N THR A 178 -14.03 13.67 0.22
CA THR A 178 -14.71 14.42 1.29
C THR A 178 -13.95 14.48 2.60
N VAL A 179 -13.22 13.41 2.97
CA VAL A 179 -12.61 13.28 4.32
C VAL A 179 -11.08 13.27 4.32
N LEU A 180 -10.45 13.13 3.15
CA LEU A 180 -8.99 13.09 3.01
C LEU A 180 -8.44 14.28 2.21
N ARG A 181 -9.12 15.43 2.30
CA ARG A 181 -8.68 16.65 1.60
C ARG A 181 -7.46 17.24 2.31
N ARG A 182 -6.81 18.20 1.66
CA ARG A 182 -5.64 18.86 2.23
C ARG A 182 -6.01 19.70 3.45
N GLU A 183 -7.22 20.23 3.46
CA GLU A 183 -7.81 20.97 4.57
C GLU A 183 -7.99 20.06 5.78
N ASP A 184 -8.50 18.83 5.58
CA ASP A 184 -8.72 17.85 6.65
C ASP A 184 -7.38 17.43 7.28
N MET A 185 -6.34 17.20 6.46
CA MET A 185 -4.98 16.92 6.95
C MET A 185 -4.41 18.06 7.81
N ARG A 186 -4.57 19.31 7.36
CA ARG A 186 -4.12 20.49 8.10
C ARG A 186 -4.84 20.62 9.44
N LEU A 187 -6.16 20.42 9.45
CA LEU A 187 -6.97 20.46 10.67
C LEU A 187 -6.59 19.35 11.64
N TYR A 188 -6.33 18.13 11.14
CA TYR A 188 -5.86 17.02 11.96
C TYR A 188 -4.53 17.35 12.64
N VAL A 189 -3.53 17.81 11.89
CA VAL A 189 -2.21 18.17 12.44
C VAL A 189 -2.33 19.35 13.41
N TRP A 190 -3.13 20.36 13.09
CA TRP A 190 -3.36 21.49 13.98
C TRP A 190 -3.97 21.06 15.32
N ARG A 191 -5.02 20.23 15.28
CA ARG A 191 -5.65 19.68 16.50
C ARG A 191 -4.67 18.81 17.28
N LEU A 192 -3.89 17.97 16.59
CA LEU A 192 -2.87 17.13 17.21
C LEU A 192 -1.85 17.98 18.00
N LEU A 193 -1.36 19.07 17.41
CA LEU A 193 -0.41 19.97 18.07
C LEU A 193 -1.03 20.68 19.28
N LEU A 194 -2.30 21.08 19.21
CA LEU A 194 -3.00 21.68 20.35
C LEU A 194 -3.21 20.69 21.50
N GLU A 195 -3.64 19.46 21.20
CA GLU A 195 -3.79 18.42 22.24
C GLU A 195 -2.44 18.02 22.82
N TYR A 196 -1.40 17.93 21.99
CA TYR A 196 -0.04 17.67 22.45
C TYR A 196 0.44 18.78 23.39
N ALA A 197 0.25 20.05 23.04
CA ALA A 197 0.58 21.18 23.91
C ALA A 197 -0.19 21.10 25.25
N ARG A 198 -1.49 20.79 25.21
CA ARG A 198 -2.31 20.62 26.42
C ARG A 198 -1.81 19.49 27.32
N VAL A 199 -1.37 18.37 26.74
CA VAL A 199 -0.84 17.22 27.50
C VAL A 199 0.53 17.51 28.10
N MET A 200 1.35 18.28 27.39
CA MET A 200 2.71 18.63 27.81
C MET A 200 2.78 19.79 28.82
N ASP A 201 1.67 20.52 29.06
CA ASP A 201 1.66 21.63 30.01
C ASP A 201 1.72 21.13 31.47
N ASP A 202 2.60 21.70 32.27
CA ASP A 202 2.73 21.37 33.69
C ASP A 202 1.43 21.62 34.48
N ASN A 203 0.61 22.58 34.03
CA ASN A 203 -0.69 22.92 34.61
C ASN A 203 -1.86 22.22 33.90
N ARG A 204 -1.63 21.12 33.15
CA ARG A 204 -2.68 20.41 32.38
C ARG A 204 -3.93 20.05 33.18
N ASP A 205 -3.81 19.81 34.49
CA ASP A 205 -4.93 19.48 35.38
C ASP A 205 -5.88 20.66 35.60
N ARG A 206 -5.45 21.89 35.27
CA ARG A 206 -6.20 23.16 35.43
C ARG A 206 -6.55 23.83 34.11
N LEU A 207 -6.08 23.31 32.97
CA LEU A 207 -6.34 23.85 31.63
C LEU A 207 -7.68 23.40 31.03
N ALA A 208 -8.35 22.42 31.64
CA ALA A 208 -9.69 22.04 31.23
C ALA A 208 -10.70 23.16 31.55
N PHE A 209 -11.89 23.09 30.95
CA PHE A 209 -12.99 24.01 31.24
C PHE A 209 -13.29 24.00 32.75
N VAL A 210 -12.69 24.94 33.48
CA VAL A 210 -13.03 25.21 34.87
C VAL A 210 -14.36 25.92 34.77
N GLN A 211 -15.44 25.18 34.97
CA GLN A 211 -16.74 25.80 35.20
C GLN A 211 -16.50 26.87 36.25
N ASP A 212 -16.70 28.14 35.90
CA ASP A 212 -16.45 29.27 36.80
C ASP A 212 -16.99 28.90 38.17
N TRP A 213 -16.10 28.74 39.15
CA TRP A 213 -16.49 28.50 40.54
C TRP A 213 -17.10 29.81 41.01
N ILE A 214 -18.39 29.98 40.73
CA ILE A 214 -19.23 30.97 41.37
C ILE A 214 -19.46 30.45 42.79
N ASP A 215 -18.63 30.90 43.71
CA ASP A 215 -18.96 31.06 45.12
C ASP A 215 -18.60 32.49 45.55
#